data_AF-A0A3C1D1C5-F1
#
_entry.id   AF-A0A3C1D1C5-F1
#
_cell.length_a   1.000
_cell.length_b   1.000
_cell.length_c   1.000
_cell.angle_alpha   90.00
_cell.angle_beta   90.00
_cell.angle_gamma   90.00
#
_symmetry.space_group_name_H-M   'P 1'
#
loop_
_entity.id
_entity.type
_entity.pdbx_description
1 polymer ?
#
loop_
_entity_poly.entity_id
_entity_poly.type
_entity_poly.pdbx_seq_one_letter_code
_entity_poly.pdbx_strand_id
1 'polypeptide(L)'
;DCAGIESPGLTACPAIGRMVAAQANEILGLPRNQSFEPRRRPIPDLKRISQAEWERLIERDPAYGTIVCRCCRVSEAQIRDACRRVPGARSLDGVKHRTGACMGRCQAGFCTPRIMEILAEEVDGLAMEDVTKCGPGSRMVVGHDKQTEGGERHD
;
A
#
# COMPACT_ATOMS: atom_id res chain seq x y z
N ASP A 1 0.85 -7.32 17.62
CA ASP A 1 1.40 -8.37 18.48
C ASP A 1 0.37 -9.40 18.86
N CYS A 2 0.82 -10.65 19.03
CA CYS A 2 0.08 -11.65 19.79
C CYS A 2 0.52 -11.53 21.26
N ALA A 3 -0.37 -11.10 22.15
CA ALA A 3 -0.18 -11.16 23.60
C ALA A 3 1.18 -10.62 24.15
N GLY A 4 1.66 -9.48 23.66
CA GLY A 4 2.86 -8.83 24.21
C GLY A 4 4.20 -9.45 23.82
N ILE A 5 4.26 -10.25 22.75
CA ILE A 5 5.53 -10.76 22.22
C ILE A 5 6.36 -9.60 21.64
N GLU A 6 7.43 -9.22 22.34
CA GLU A 6 8.38 -8.18 21.90
C GLU A 6 9.43 -8.74 20.93
N SER A 7 10.04 -9.87 21.26
CA SER A 7 10.98 -10.65 20.45
C SER A 7 10.83 -12.13 20.81
N PRO A 8 10.88 -13.09 19.85
CA PRO A 8 11.18 -13.00 18.42
C PRO A 8 9.91 -12.91 17.56
N GLY A 9 9.14 -11.82 17.67
CA GLY A 9 7.82 -11.68 17.02
C GLY A 9 7.82 -11.98 15.53
N LEU A 10 8.68 -11.32 14.75
CA LEU A 10 8.65 -11.45 13.27
C LEU A 10 9.17 -12.81 12.77
N THR A 11 10.28 -13.31 13.30
CA THR A 11 10.89 -14.56 12.84
C THR A 11 10.09 -15.78 13.29
N ALA A 12 9.46 -15.74 14.47
CA ALA A 12 8.61 -16.82 14.96
C ALA A 12 7.13 -16.70 14.56
N CYS A 13 6.72 -15.64 13.84
CA CYS A 13 5.34 -15.38 13.42
C CYS A 13 4.60 -16.63 12.88
N PRO A 14 5.19 -17.43 11.96
CA PRO A 14 4.50 -18.62 11.43
C PRO A 14 4.23 -19.69 12.48
N ALA A 15 5.17 -19.91 13.41
CA ALA A 15 5.01 -20.88 14.49
C ALA A 15 4.00 -20.39 15.54
N ILE A 16 4.08 -19.11 15.91
CA ILE A 16 3.12 -18.46 16.82
C ILE A 16 1.71 -18.54 16.23
N GLY A 17 1.53 -18.25 14.94
CA GLY A 17 0.22 -18.33 14.28
C GLY A 17 -0.42 -19.72 14.39
N ARG A 18 0.38 -20.79 14.23
CA ARG A 18 -0.11 -22.17 14.43
C ARG A 18 -0.50 -22.44 15.89
N MET A 19 0.33 -22.01 16.83
CA MET A 19 0.08 -22.17 18.26
C MET A 19 -1.22 -21.48 18.68
N VAL A 20 -1.42 -20.22 18.28
CA VAL A 20 -2.62 -19.44 18.61
C VAL A 20 -3.86 -20.02 17.95
N ALA A 21 -3.76 -20.47 16.69
CA ALA A 21 -4.89 -21.12 16.01
C ALA A 21 -5.33 -22.41 16.71
N ALA A 22 -4.39 -23.21 17.23
CA ALA A 22 -4.70 -24.41 17.99
C ALA A 22 -5.42 -24.08 19.31
N GLN A 23 -4.90 -23.11 20.09
CA GLN A 23 -5.52 -22.66 21.33
C GLN A 23 -6.93 -22.08 21.10
N ALA A 24 -7.10 -21.25 20.06
CA ALA A 24 -8.40 -20.71 19.70
C ALA A 24 -9.41 -21.82 19.34
N ASN A 25 -8.94 -22.88 18.67
CA ASN A 25 -9.78 -24.01 18.33
C ASN A 25 -10.20 -24.86 19.54
N GLU A 26 -9.31 -25.03 20.52
CA GLU A 26 -9.64 -25.72 21.79
C GLU A 26 -10.73 -24.98 22.58
N ILE A 27 -10.72 -23.65 22.55
CA ILE A 27 -11.70 -22.80 23.25
C ILE A 27 -13.04 -22.75 22.49
N LEU A 28 -12.99 -22.58 21.17
CA LEU A 28 -14.17 -22.24 20.35
C LEU A 28 -14.75 -23.43 19.57
N GLY A 29 -14.02 -24.54 19.45
CA GLY A 29 -14.46 -25.73 18.70
C GLY A 29 -14.70 -25.46 17.21
N LEU A 30 -13.82 -24.70 16.56
CA LEU A 30 -14.03 -24.22 15.19
C LEU A 30 -13.80 -25.34 14.15
N PRO A 31 -14.76 -25.59 13.24
CA PRO A 31 -14.53 -26.56 12.17
C PRO A 31 -13.46 -26.06 11.20
N ARG A 32 -12.68 -26.99 10.64
CA ARG A 32 -11.65 -26.65 9.65
C ARG A 32 -12.30 -26.12 8.38
N ASN A 33 -11.94 -24.89 8.00
CA ASN A 33 -12.35 -24.32 6.72
C ASN A 33 -11.50 -24.90 5.57
N GLN A 34 -12.12 -25.73 4.72
CA GLN A 34 -11.46 -26.34 3.57
C GLN A 34 -11.29 -25.37 2.40
N SER A 35 -12.06 -24.28 2.34
CA SER A 35 -11.99 -23.28 1.27
C SER A 35 -11.04 -22.12 1.59
N PHE A 36 -10.21 -22.24 2.64
CA PHE A 36 -9.24 -21.22 2.99
C PHE A 36 -8.07 -21.19 1.99
N GLU A 37 -7.84 -20.05 1.33
CA GLU A 37 -6.67 -19.84 0.46
C GLU A 37 -5.58 -19.08 1.23
N PRO A 38 -4.49 -19.76 1.66
CA PRO A 38 -3.42 -19.15 2.44
C PRO A 38 -2.47 -18.27 1.62
N ARG A 39 -2.54 -18.29 0.28
CA ARG A 39 -1.59 -17.59 -0.58
C ARG A 39 -2.17 -16.26 -1.06
N ARG A 40 -1.33 -15.23 -0.96
CA ARG A 40 -1.59 -13.92 -1.55
C ARG A 40 -0.78 -13.78 -2.84
N ARG A 41 -1.42 -13.41 -3.95
CA ARG A 41 -0.74 -13.01 -5.19
C ARG A 41 0.23 -11.85 -4.89
N PRO A 42 1.53 -11.94 -5.15
CA PRO A 42 2.44 -10.81 -4.90
C PRO A 42 2.18 -9.65 -5.88
N ILE A 43 2.61 -8.44 -5.50
CA ILE A 43 2.81 -7.35 -6.47
C ILE A 43 4.18 -7.60 -7.10
N PRO A 44 4.33 -7.67 -8.43
CA PRO A 44 5.62 -7.89 -9.07
C PRO A 44 6.66 -6.86 -8.62
N ASP A 45 7.89 -7.29 -8.36
CA ASP A 45 9.01 -6.37 -8.07
C ASP A 45 9.77 -6.09 -9.38
N LEU A 46 9.55 -4.91 -9.97
CA LEU A 46 10.17 -4.50 -11.24
C LEU A 46 11.70 -4.39 -11.17
N LYS A 47 12.30 -4.41 -9.98
CA LYS A 47 13.77 -4.48 -9.83
C LYS A 47 14.32 -5.89 -9.99
N ARG A 48 13.47 -6.92 -9.90
CA ARG A 48 13.87 -8.33 -9.84
C ARG A 48 13.43 -9.15 -11.04
N ILE A 49 12.64 -8.58 -11.94
CA ILE A 49 12.22 -9.23 -13.17
C ILE A 49 13.09 -8.77 -14.36
N SER A 50 13.12 -9.60 -15.40
CA SER A 50 13.78 -9.28 -16.67
C SER A 50 13.02 -8.21 -17.46
N GLN A 51 13.70 -7.59 -18.42
CA GLN A 51 13.11 -6.62 -19.34
C GLN A 51 11.93 -7.22 -20.13
N ALA A 52 12.08 -8.44 -20.65
CA ALA A 52 11.02 -9.13 -21.39
C ALA A 52 9.80 -9.47 -20.51
N GLU A 53 10.01 -9.76 -19.22
CA GLU A 53 8.89 -9.93 -18.27
C GLU A 53 8.16 -8.61 -18.02
N TRP A 54 8.90 -7.50 -17.91
CA TRP A 54 8.31 -6.19 -17.74
C TRP A 54 7.52 -5.75 -18.98
N GLU A 55 8.05 -5.97 -20.18
CA GLU A 55 7.35 -5.70 -21.45
C GLU A 55 6.01 -6.45 -21.52
N ARG A 56 5.98 -7.73 -21.13
CA ARG A 56 4.72 -8.49 -21.02
C ARG A 56 3.73 -7.93 -19.99
N LEU A 57 4.22 -7.29 -18.92
CA LEU A 57 3.34 -6.59 -17.99
C LEU A 57 2.77 -5.32 -18.61
N ILE A 58 3.57 -4.57 -19.37
CA ILE A 58 3.16 -3.35 -20.09
C ILE A 58 2.13 -3.68 -21.18
N GLU A 59 2.33 -4.77 -21.93
CA GLU A 59 1.37 -5.24 -22.94
C GLU A 59 -0.01 -5.57 -22.33
N ARG A 60 -0.03 -6.11 -21.11
CA ARG A 60 -1.27 -6.46 -20.40
C ARG A 60 -1.92 -5.26 -19.73
N ASP A 61 -1.11 -4.36 -19.19
CA ASP A 61 -1.55 -3.14 -18.51
C ASP A 61 -0.50 -2.03 -18.76
N PRO A 62 -0.79 -1.07 -19.66
CA PRO A 62 0.11 0.02 -20.00
C PRO A 62 0.58 0.84 -18.80
N ALA A 63 -0.16 0.84 -17.68
CA ALA A 63 0.25 1.55 -16.46
C ALA A 63 1.51 0.95 -15.81
N TYR A 64 1.97 -0.24 -16.21
CA TYR A 64 3.30 -0.75 -15.85
C TYR A 64 4.44 0.04 -16.52
N GLY A 65 4.17 0.76 -17.62
CA GLY A 65 5.15 1.60 -18.31
C GLY A 65 5.35 2.96 -17.63
N THR A 66 4.36 3.43 -16.86
CA THR A 66 4.41 4.71 -16.15
C THR A 66 5.10 4.54 -14.80
N ILE A 67 6.37 4.95 -14.68
CA ILE A 67 7.10 4.92 -13.41
C ILE A 67 6.74 6.14 -12.55
N VAL A 68 6.11 5.88 -11.41
CA VAL A 68 5.74 6.90 -10.41
C VAL A 68 6.86 7.12 -9.40
N CYS A 69 7.47 6.05 -8.88
CA CYS A 69 8.64 6.16 -7.99
C CYS A 69 9.91 5.71 -8.69
N ARG A 70 10.65 6.66 -9.27
CA ARG A 70 11.93 6.39 -9.95
C ARG A 70 12.96 5.72 -9.03
N CYS A 71 13.09 6.18 -7.79
CA CYS A 71 14.11 5.65 -6.87
C CYS A 71 13.89 4.18 -6.50
N CYS A 72 12.63 3.76 -6.41
CA CYS A 72 12.27 2.39 -6.03
C CYS A 72 11.87 1.51 -7.23
N ARG A 73 11.81 2.10 -8.44
CA ARG A 73 11.25 1.51 -9.66
C ARG A 73 9.85 0.94 -9.41
N VAL A 74 8.94 1.81 -9.01
CA VAL A 74 7.52 1.48 -8.81
C VAL A 74 6.67 2.15 -9.89
N SER A 75 5.88 1.36 -10.61
CA SER A 75 4.95 1.81 -11.63
C SER A 75 3.60 2.24 -11.05
N GLU A 76 2.83 2.97 -11.85
CA GLU A 76 1.45 3.33 -11.55
C GLU A 76 0.59 2.07 -11.34
N ALA A 77 0.73 1.05 -12.20
CA ALA A 77 0.01 -0.22 -12.06
C ALA A 77 0.24 -0.88 -10.70
N GLN A 78 1.46 -0.86 -10.15
CA GLN A 78 1.75 -1.42 -8.83
C GLN A 78 1.05 -0.65 -7.70
N ILE A 79 0.92 0.67 -7.82
CA ILE A 79 0.23 1.51 -6.84
C ILE A 79 -1.29 1.26 -6.92
N ARG A 80 -1.87 1.20 -8.13
CA ARG A 80 -3.28 0.83 -8.32
C ARG A 80 -3.58 -0.57 -7.79
N ASP A 81 -2.73 -1.57 -8.08
CA ASP A 81 -2.85 -2.93 -7.52
C ASP A 81 -2.76 -2.91 -5.99
N ALA A 82 -1.92 -2.04 -5.40
CA ALA A 82 -1.88 -1.88 -3.94
C ALA A 82 -3.21 -1.35 -3.37
N CYS A 83 -3.89 -0.43 -4.06
CA CYS A 83 -5.16 0.18 -3.64
C CYS A 83 -6.35 -0.79 -3.77
N ARG A 84 -6.44 -1.52 -4.89
CA ARG A 84 -7.55 -2.43 -5.24
C ARG A 84 -7.59 -3.74 -4.44
N ARG A 85 -6.51 -4.09 -3.74
CA ARG A 85 -6.46 -5.31 -2.92
C ARG A 85 -7.39 -5.21 -1.71
N VAL A 86 -7.63 -6.34 -1.05
CA VAL A 86 -8.35 -6.39 0.24
C VAL A 86 -7.34 -6.58 1.38
N PRO A 87 -7.32 -5.72 2.43
CA PRO A 87 -8.14 -4.52 2.61
C PRO A 87 -7.73 -3.30 1.74
N GLY A 88 -6.56 -3.37 1.08
CA GLY A 88 -6.11 -2.31 0.16
C GLY A 88 -5.31 -1.19 0.82
N ALA A 89 -4.57 -0.42 0.03
CA ALA A 89 -3.90 0.79 0.50
C ALA A 89 -4.92 1.93 0.67
N ARG A 90 -4.85 2.64 1.80
CA ARG A 90 -5.74 3.77 2.15
C ARG A 90 -4.98 5.00 2.65
N SER A 91 -3.65 4.98 2.50
CA SER A 91 -2.73 6.03 2.93
C SER A 91 -1.41 5.88 2.18
N LEU A 92 -0.54 6.89 2.24
CA LEU A 92 0.81 6.80 1.66
C LEU A 92 1.60 5.63 2.23
N ASP A 93 1.58 5.43 3.56
CA ASP A 93 2.26 4.30 4.18
C ASP A 93 1.61 2.95 3.80
N GLY A 94 0.30 2.95 3.52
CA GLY A 94 -0.39 1.81 2.93
C GLY A 94 0.16 1.39 1.57
N VAL A 95 0.51 2.37 0.70
CA VAL A 95 1.17 2.15 -0.59
C VAL A 95 2.63 1.75 -0.37
N LYS A 96 3.34 2.45 0.51
CA LYS A 96 4.74 2.23 0.88
C LYS A 96 5.01 0.79 1.33
N HIS A 97 4.22 0.27 2.27
CA HIS A 97 4.38 -1.10 2.78
C HIS A 97 4.08 -2.19 1.75
N ARG A 98 3.29 -1.88 0.71
CA ARG A 98 2.91 -2.84 -0.34
C ARG A 98 3.86 -2.84 -1.54
N THR A 99 4.41 -1.69 -1.88
CA THR A 99 5.17 -1.49 -3.13
C THR A 99 6.63 -1.08 -2.91
N GLY A 100 6.97 -0.57 -1.73
CA GLY A 100 8.26 0.06 -1.46
C GLY A 100 8.41 1.47 -2.04
N ALA A 101 7.38 2.04 -2.68
CA ALA A 101 7.39 3.46 -3.06
C ALA A 101 7.66 4.34 -1.83
N CYS A 102 8.19 5.55 -2.03
CA CYS A 102 8.56 6.48 -0.95
C CYS A 102 9.77 6.07 -0.07
N MET A 103 10.34 4.87 -0.24
CA MET A 103 11.53 4.41 0.52
C MET A 103 12.87 4.63 -0.18
N GLY A 104 12.88 5.38 -1.28
CA GLY A 104 14.09 5.62 -2.07
C GLY A 104 14.93 6.77 -1.53
N ARG A 105 16.06 7.05 -2.20
CA ARG A 105 16.98 8.15 -1.82
C ARG A 105 16.29 9.52 -1.64
N CYS A 106 15.20 9.78 -2.36
CA CYS A 106 14.45 11.02 -2.24
C CYS A 106 13.49 11.09 -1.03
N GLN A 107 13.33 10.01 -0.26
CA GLN A 107 12.48 9.95 0.93
C GLN A 107 11.06 10.52 0.69
N ALA A 108 10.42 10.07 -0.38
CA ALA A 108 9.08 10.51 -0.81
C ALA A 108 8.97 11.94 -1.39
N GLY A 109 10.07 12.67 -1.55
CA GLY A 109 10.03 14.08 -1.99
C GLY A 109 9.46 14.33 -3.40
N PHE A 110 9.38 13.31 -4.27
CA PHE A 110 8.91 13.48 -5.65
C PHE A 110 7.65 12.68 -6.00
N CYS A 111 7.55 11.44 -5.55
CA CYS A 111 6.43 10.57 -5.94
C CYS A 111 5.15 10.82 -5.13
N THR A 112 5.23 11.56 -4.01
CA THR A 112 4.10 11.76 -3.10
C THR A 112 2.86 12.37 -3.78
N PRO A 113 2.96 13.50 -4.52
CA PRO A 113 1.78 14.09 -5.16
C PRO A 113 1.07 13.12 -6.09
N ARG A 114 1.83 12.43 -6.96
CA ARG A 114 1.25 11.45 -7.88
C ARG A 114 0.64 10.25 -7.18
N ILE A 115 1.22 9.79 -6.06
CA ILE A 115 0.63 8.70 -5.26
C ILE A 115 -0.67 9.17 -4.59
N MET A 116 -0.74 10.42 -4.12
CA MET A 116 -1.96 10.99 -3.54
C MET A 116 -3.09 11.05 -4.57
N GLU A 117 -2.80 11.49 -5.80
CA GLU A 117 -3.75 11.47 -6.91
C GLU A 117 -4.27 10.05 -7.18
N ILE A 118 -3.38 9.06 -7.33
CA ILE A 118 -3.79 7.68 -7.57
C ILE A 118 -4.63 7.13 -6.42
N LEU A 119 -4.33 7.49 -5.16
CA LEU A 119 -5.15 7.08 -4.01
C LEU A 119 -6.56 7.67 -4.10
N ALA A 120 -6.69 8.95 -4.44
CA ALA A 120 -7.99 9.60 -4.60
C ALA A 120 -8.78 9.04 -5.80
N GLU A 121 -8.09 8.65 -6.87
CA GLU A 121 -8.69 7.99 -8.04
C GLU A 121 -9.17 6.55 -7.74
N GLU A 122 -8.46 5.81 -6.87
CA GLU A 122 -8.68 4.38 -6.62
C GLU A 122 -9.51 4.06 -5.38
N VAL A 123 -9.69 5.02 -4.48
CA VAL A 123 -10.40 4.81 -3.21
C VAL A 123 -11.68 5.64 -3.23
N ASP A 124 -12.82 4.95 -3.39
CA ASP A 124 -14.13 5.57 -3.42
C ASP A 124 -14.35 6.52 -2.22
N GLY A 125 -14.69 7.77 -2.54
CA GLY A 125 -14.97 8.81 -1.55
C GLY A 125 -13.74 9.44 -0.88
N LEU A 126 -12.52 9.09 -1.28
CA LEU A 126 -11.30 9.75 -0.79
C LEU A 126 -10.96 10.97 -1.64
N ALA A 127 -11.14 12.16 -1.10
CA ALA A 127 -10.64 13.38 -1.73
C ALA A 127 -9.10 13.47 -1.60
N MET A 128 -8.45 14.20 -2.51
CA MET A 128 -6.99 14.31 -2.54
C MET A 128 -6.46 14.99 -1.26
N GLU A 129 -7.19 15.97 -0.75
CA GLU A 129 -6.93 16.71 0.47
C GLU A 129 -7.06 15.87 1.75
N ASP A 130 -7.84 14.78 1.67
CA ASP A 130 -8.06 13.85 2.77
C ASP A 130 -7.05 12.70 2.78
N VAL A 131 -6.15 12.64 1.80
CA VAL A 131 -5.08 11.64 1.78
C VAL A 131 -4.17 11.82 2.99
N THR A 132 -3.99 10.73 3.73
CA THR A 132 -3.17 10.69 4.93
C THR A 132 -1.84 9.99 4.71
N LYS A 133 -0.85 10.30 5.54
CA LYS A 133 0.39 9.55 5.64
C LYS A 133 0.12 8.14 6.19
N CYS A 134 -0.43 8.07 7.39
CA CYS A 134 -0.59 6.83 8.17
C CYS A 134 -1.90 6.79 8.97
N GLY A 135 -3.01 7.23 8.37
CA GLY A 135 -4.33 7.19 8.98
C GLY A 135 -4.77 8.52 9.60
N PRO A 136 -5.86 8.52 10.38
CA PRO A 136 -6.47 9.73 10.93
C PRO A 136 -5.47 10.64 11.66
N GLY A 137 -5.59 11.96 11.47
CA GLY A 137 -4.71 12.95 12.08
C GLY A 137 -3.37 13.17 11.34
N SER A 138 -3.16 12.53 10.19
CA SER A 138 -1.90 12.65 9.42
C SER A 138 -2.11 13.11 7.96
N ARG A 139 -3.03 14.05 7.74
CA ARG A 139 -3.28 14.60 6.39
C ARG A 139 -2.00 15.18 5.78
N MET A 140 -1.81 14.94 4.48
CA MET A 140 -0.63 15.37 3.74
C MET A 140 -0.68 16.85 3.36
N VAL A 141 -1.88 17.38 3.18
CA VAL A 141 -2.13 18.77 2.81
C VAL A 141 -3.26 19.34 3.68
N VAL A 142 -3.36 20.66 3.73
CA VAL A 142 -4.34 21.37 4.57
C VAL A 142 -5.47 22.03 3.78
N GLY A 143 -5.38 22.06 2.46
CA GLY A 143 -6.36 22.66 1.57
C GLY A 143 -5.75 23.10 0.24
N HIS A 144 -6.53 23.80 -0.57
CA HIS A 144 -6.06 24.40 -1.82
C HIS A 144 -5.43 25.78 -1.58
N ASP A 145 -4.48 26.12 -2.43
CA ASP A 145 -3.88 27.46 -2.45
C ASP A 145 -4.96 28.53 -2.63
N LYS A 146 -4.84 29.63 -1.86
CA LYS A 146 -5.74 30.79 -1.89
C LYS A 146 -7.21 30.50 -1.48
N GLN A 147 -7.45 29.41 -0.77
CA GLN A 147 -8.74 29.14 -0.11
C GLN A 147 -8.64 29.07 1.42
N THR A 148 -7.43 29.00 1.96
CA THR A 148 -7.13 29.21 3.37
C THR A 148 -7.08 30.72 3.66
N GLU A 149 -7.56 31.14 4.84
CA GLU A 149 -7.75 32.54 5.23
C GLU A 149 -6.59 33.45 4.78
N GLY A 150 -6.89 34.44 3.92
CA GLY A 150 -5.95 35.50 3.52
C GLY A 150 -5.38 35.44 2.10
N GLY A 151 -5.74 34.44 1.27
CA GLY A 151 -5.33 34.41 -0.14
C GLY A 151 -6.41 34.94 -1.08
N GLU A 152 -6.25 36.14 -1.64
CA GLU A 152 -7.12 36.64 -2.71
C GLU A 152 -6.89 35.84 -3.99
N ARG A 153 -7.99 35.33 -4.59
CA ARG A 153 -7.97 34.82 -5.97
C ARG A 153 -7.70 36.02 -6.89
N HIS A 154 -6.57 35.98 -7.57
CA HIS A 154 -6.33 36.87 -8.70
C HIS A 154 -6.71 36.05 -9.94
N ASP A 155 -7.83 36.43 -10.54
CA ASP A 155 -8.30 35.94 -11.83
C ASP A 155 -7.38 36.42 -12.97
#